data_AF-A0A2V7TPA2-F1
#
_entry.id   AF-A0A2V7TPA2-F1
#
_cell.length_a   1.000
_cell.length_b   1.000
_cell.length_c   1.000
_cell.angle_alpha   90.00
_cell.angle_beta   90.00
_cell.angle_gamma   90.00
#
_symmetry.space_group_name_H-M   'P 1'
#
loop_
_entity.id
_entity.type
_entity.pdbx_description
1 polymer ?
#
loop_
_entity_poly.entity_id
_entity_poly.type
_entity_poly.pdbx_seq_one_letter_code
_entity_poly.pdbx_strand_id
1 'polypeptide(L)'
;MLKTVAAAALLAICALPLAAQQQKPAANAGNDVTLTGQVIDVNCYTTMGASGAAHKQCAAQCAKAGVALAILSSDGTIYMPVSSKAADPQNSRLEPFAESQVKVTGVHRMSHGMHTIEIKTIAAAT
;
A
#
# COMPACT_ATOMS: atom_id res chain seq x y z
N MET A 1 -25.53 52.96 50.46
CA MET A 1 -24.11 52.98 50.86
C MET A 1 -23.33 52.19 49.82
N LEU A 2 -22.57 52.92 49.01
CA LEU A 2 -21.75 52.44 47.90
C LEU A 2 -20.41 51.92 48.46
N LYS A 3 -20.05 50.66 48.20
CA LYS A 3 -18.66 50.18 48.34
C LYS A 3 -18.33 49.22 47.20
N THR A 4 -17.75 49.79 46.15
CA THR A 4 -16.92 49.09 45.16
C THR A 4 -15.62 48.65 45.81
N VAL A 5 -15.21 47.38 45.64
CA VAL A 5 -13.80 47.00 45.54
C VAL A 5 -13.69 45.91 44.48
N ALA A 6 -13.13 46.28 43.34
CA ALA A 6 -12.60 45.37 42.35
C ALA A 6 -11.26 44.80 42.86
N ALA A 7 -11.04 43.50 42.66
CA ALA A 7 -9.70 42.93 42.63
C ALA A 7 -9.69 41.82 41.57
N ALA A 8 -9.20 42.19 40.40
CA ALA A 8 -8.80 41.27 39.35
C ALA A 8 -7.46 40.59 39.72
N ALA A 9 -7.15 39.53 38.95
CA ALA A 9 -5.88 38.80 38.87
C ALA A 9 -5.75 37.61 39.86
N LEU A 10 -5.28 36.42 39.47
CA LEU A 10 -4.44 36.05 38.33
C LEU A 10 -4.95 34.77 37.64
N LEU A 11 -5.03 34.83 36.31
CA LEU A 11 -4.89 33.67 35.44
C LEU A 11 -3.53 33.00 35.73
N ALA A 12 -3.54 31.76 36.21
CA ALA A 12 -2.43 30.85 36.05
C ALA A 12 -2.85 29.74 35.07
N ILE A 13 -3.13 30.13 33.82
CA ILE A 13 -3.11 29.17 32.71
C ILE A 13 -1.63 28.84 32.53
N CYS A 14 -1.20 27.70 33.07
CA CYS A 14 0.09 27.13 32.75
C CYS A 14 0.13 26.89 31.24
N ALA A 15 0.65 27.89 30.52
CA ALA A 15 1.02 27.81 29.13
C ALA A 15 2.17 26.82 29.02
N LEU A 16 1.83 25.53 29.02
CA LEU A 16 2.67 24.54 28.37
C LEU A 16 2.77 25.01 26.91
N PRO A 17 3.98 25.20 26.37
CA PRO A 17 4.11 25.46 24.96
C PRO A 17 3.62 24.19 24.28
N LEU A 18 2.38 24.22 23.78
CA LEU A 18 1.85 23.32 22.77
C LEU A 18 2.53 23.64 21.42
N ALA A 19 3.83 23.91 21.45
CA ALA A 19 4.68 24.03 20.30
C ALA A 19 5.03 22.61 19.88
N ALA A 20 4.12 22.04 19.08
CA ALA A 20 4.46 21.08 18.03
C ALA A 20 5.46 19.98 18.45
N GLN A 21 5.01 19.03 19.27
CA GLN A 21 5.37 17.64 19.00
C GLN A 21 4.69 17.24 17.69
N GLN A 22 5.11 17.83 16.58
CA GLN A 22 4.84 17.31 15.26
C GLN A 22 5.67 16.03 15.18
N GLN A 23 5.13 14.94 15.73
CA GLN A 23 5.60 13.60 15.43
C GLN A 23 5.52 13.51 13.91
N LYS A 24 6.66 13.72 13.25
CA LYS A 24 6.84 13.36 11.85
C LYS A 24 6.35 11.92 11.79
N PRO A 25 5.28 11.60 11.03
CA PRO A 25 4.77 10.25 11.00
C PRO A 25 5.98 9.36 10.73
N ALA A 26 6.22 8.40 11.64
CA ALA A 26 7.30 7.45 11.46
C ALA A 26 7.16 6.96 10.02
N ALA A 27 8.19 7.17 9.20
CA ALA A 27 8.21 6.60 7.87
C ALA A 27 7.84 5.13 8.09
N ASN A 28 6.73 4.69 7.48
CA ASN A 28 6.17 3.38 7.74
C ASN A 28 7.20 2.38 7.19
N ALA A 29 8.15 2.02 8.05
CA ALA A 29 9.34 1.28 7.72
C ALA A 29 8.84 -0.12 7.40
N GLY A 30 8.70 -0.39 6.10
CA GLY A 30 8.18 -1.66 5.65
C GLY A 30 9.14 -2.79 5.97
N ASN A 31 8.64 -4.02 5.89
CA ASN A 31 9.42 -5.22 6.16
C ASN A 31 9.91 -5.83 4.85
N ASP A 32 11.18 -6.25 4.82
CA ASP A 32 11.67 -7.05 3.70
C ASP A 32 11.02 -8.44 3.73
N VAL A 33 10.44 -8.82 2.59
CA VAL A 33 9.74 -10.09 2.42
C VAL A 33 10.18 -10.81 1.16
N THR A 34 10.08 -12.14 1.19
CA THR A 34 10.09 -13.01 0.00
C THR A 34 8.79 -13.79 0.00
N LEU A 35 8.05 -13.74 -1.09
CA LEU A 35 6.78 -14.44 -1.23
C LEU A 35 6.68 -15.14 -2.60
N THR A 36 5.85 -16.18 -2.64
CA THR A 36 5.43 -16.83 -3.89
C THR A 36 3.94 -16.57 -4.08
N GLY A 37 3.53 -16.30 -5.31
CA GLY A 37 2.13 -16.04 -5.63
C GLY A 37 1.87 -15.92 -7.11
N GLN A 38 0.60 -15.81 -7.48
CA GLN A 38 0.16 -15.62 -8.85
C GLN A 38 0.03 -14.13 -9.16
N VAL A 39 0.50 -13.69 -10.32
CA VAL A 39 0.14 -12.36 -10.83
C VAL A 39 -1.29 -12.41 -11.37
N ILE A 40 -2.18 -11.58 -10.83
CA ILE A 40 -3.60 -11.54 -11.19
C ILE A 40 -4.00 -10.20 -11.79
N ASP A 41 -4.97 -10.19 -12.68
CA ASP A 41 -5.81 -9.02 -12.96
C ASP A 41 -6.73 -8.75 -11.76
N VAL A 42 -6.54 -7.61 -11.09
CA VAL A 42 -7.29 -7.29 -9.87
C VAL A 42 -8.79 -7.20 -10.13
N ASN A 43 -9.21 -6.61 -11.25
CA ASN A 43 -10.61 -6.42 -11.57
C ASN A 43 -11.29 -7.77 -11.81
N CYS A 44 -10.73 -8.58 -12.71
CA CYS A 44 -11.35 -9.84 -13.10
C CYS A 44 -11.31 -10.89 -11.98
N TYR A 45 -10.21 -10.93 -11.21
CA TYR A 45 -10.11 -11.85 -10.08
C TYR A 45 -11.13 -11.51 -8.99
N THR A 46 -11.28 -10.24 -8.62
CA THR A 46 -12.12 -9.85 -7.46
C THR A 46 -13.61 -9.77 -7.78
N THR A 47 -13.98 -9.57 -9.05
CA THR A 47 -15.40 -9.44 -9.46
C THR A 47 -15.97 -10.74 -10.06
N MET A 48 -15.12 -11.55 -10.71
CA MET A 48 -15.56 -12.75 -11.45
C MET A 48 -14.84 -14.03 -10.99
N GLY A 49 -13.80 -13.93 -10.16
CA GLY A 49 -12.97 -15.08 -9.79
C GLY A 49 -12.11 -15.60 -10.95
N ALA A 50 -11.95 -14.83 -12.03
CA ALA A 50 -11.18 -15.27 -13.19
C ALA A 50 -9.67 -15.25 -12.90
N SER A 51 -8.99 -16.37 -13.16
CA SER A 51 -7.55 -16.51 -13.00
C SER A 51 -6.98 -17.69 -13.78
N GLY A 52 -5.64 -17.76 -13.85
CA GLY A 52 -4.91 -18.90 -14.40
C GLY A 52 -4.72 -18.84 -15.92
N ALA A 53 -4.16 -19.92 -16.47
CA ALA A 53 -3.72 -19.97 -17.87
C ALA A 53 -4.82 -19.61 -18.88
N ALA A 54 -6.07 -20.00 -18.61
CA ALA A 54 -7.22 -19.67 -19.46
C ALA A 54 -7.54 -18.17 -19.48
N HIS A 55 -7.19 -17.44 -18.42
CA HIS A 55 -7.45 -16.00 -18.29
C HIS A 55 -6.31 -15.13 -18.85
N LYS A 56 -5.14 -15.72 -19.16
CA LYS A 56 -3.91 -14.98 -19.50
C LYS A 56 -4.06 -13.98 -20.64
N GLN A 57 -4.73 -14.34 -21.73
CA GLN A 57 -4.91 -13.44 -22.87
C GLN A 57 -5.82 -12.25 -22.54
N CYS A 58 -6.84 -12.47 -21.69
CA CYS A 58 -7.74 -11.41 -21.24
C CYS A 58 -7.00 -10.47 -20.27
N ALA A 59 -6.34 -11.01 -19.25
CA ALA A 59 -5.53 -10.24 -18.31
C ALA A 59 -4.48 -9.37 -19.02
N ALA A 60 -3.80 -9.90 -20.04
CA ALA A 60 -2.82 -9.13 -20.82
C ALA A 60 -3.43 -7.94 -21.58
N GLN A 61 -4.68 -8.05 -22.05
CA GLN A 61 -5.39 -6.93 -22.69
C GLN A 61 -5.84 -5.90 -21.66
N CYS A 62 -6.37 -6.34 -20.52
CA CYS A 62 -6.74 -5.46 -19.41
C CYS A 62 -5.54 -4.68 -18.88
N ALA A 63 -4.39 -5.33 -18.69
CA ALA A 63 -3.16 -4.67 -18.25
C ALA A 63 -2.72 -3.55 -19.21
N LYS A 64 -2.77 -3.80 -20.53
CA LYS A 64 -2.51 -2.77 -21.56
C LYS A 64 -3.50 -1.61 -21.53
N ALA A 65 -4.74 -1.85 -21.12
CA ALA A 65 -5.75 -0.83 -20.92
C ALA A 65 -5.60 -0.08 -19.58
N GLY A 66 -4.61 -0.44 -18.75
CA GLY A 66 -4.33 0.23 -17.47
C GLY A 66 -4.97 -0.42 -16.25
N VAL A 67 -5.58 -1.60 -16.39
CA VAL A 67 -6.07 -2.36 -15.23
C VAL A 67 -4.88 -2.82 -14.38
N ALA A 68 -5.00 -2.63 -13.07
CA ALA A 68 -3.96 -2.99 -12.13
C ALA A 68 -3.76 -4.51 -12.05
N LEU A 69 -2.50 -4.92 -12.10
CA LEU A 69 -2.05 -6.25 -11.74
C LEU A 69 -1.56 -6.25 -10.29
N ALA A 70 -1.78 -7.35 -9.60
CA ALA A 70 -1.30 -7.57 -8.23
C ALA A 70 -0.75 -8.98 -8.06
N ILE A 71 -0.11 -9.25 -6.91
CA ILE A 71 0.34 -10.60 -6.56
C ILE A 71 -0.62 -11.20 -5.54
N LEU A 72 -1.31 -12.27 -5.92
CA LEU A 72 -2.06 -13.12 -5.01
C LEU A 72 -1.12 -14.16 -4.40
N SER A 73 -0.75 -13.94 -3.14
CA SER A 73 0.09 -14.86 -2.37
C SER A 73 -0.67 -16.15 -2.03
N SER A 74 0.06 -17.22 -1.71
CA SER A 74 -0.51 -18.54 -1.40
C SER A 74 -1.43 -18.56 -0.18
N ASP A 75 -1.31 -17.58 0.72
CA ASP A 75 -2.18 -17.37 1.88
C ASP A 75 -3.48 -16.61 1.53
N GLY A 76 -3.70 -16.27 0.25
CA GLY A 76 -4.84 -15.50 -0.22
C GLY A 76 -4.70 -13.99 -0.09
N THR A 77 -3.56 -13.50 0.42
CA THR A 77 -3.30 -12.07 0.54
C THR A 77 -2.98 -11.46 -0.83
N ILE A 78 -3.66 -10.37 -1.20
CA ILE A 78 -3.36 -9.60 -2.40
C ILE A 78 -2.36 -8.49 -2.06
N TYR A 79 -1.18 -8.53 -2.68
CA TYR A 79 -0.14 -7.52 -2.56
C TYR A 79 -0.18 -6.57 -3.76
N MET A 80 -0.53 -5.31 -3.52
CA MET A 80 -0.54 -4.27 -4.54
C MET A 80 0.89 -3.71 -4.77
N PRO A 81 1.44 -3.79 -5.98
CA PRO A 81 2.77 -3.28 -6.26
C PRO A 81 2.78 -1.74 -6.24
N VAL A 82 3.72 -1.15 -5.51
CA VAL A 82 3.89 0.30 -5.38
C VAL A 82 5.35 0.70 -5.55
N SER A 83 5.60 2.00 -5.79
CA SER A 83 6.94 2.57 -5.82
C SER A 83 7.09 3.64 -4.75
N SER A 84 8.29 3.74 -4.19
CA SER A 84 8.70 4.89 -3.37
C SER A 84 9.01 6.13 -4.23
N LYS A 85 9.10 5.98 -5.55
CA LYS A 85 9.35 7.06 -6.51
C LYS A 85 8.04 7.64 -7.04
N ALA A 86 8.00 8.96 -7.18
CA ALA A 86 6.87 9.64 -7.80
C ALA A 86 6.74 9.27 -9.29
N ALA A 87 5.50 9.11 -9.76
CA ALA A 87 5.18 8.80 -11.16
C ALA A 87 5.84 7.52 -11.72
N ASP A 88 6.00 6.50 -10.88
CA ASP A 88 6.61 5.21 -11.25
C ASP A 88 5.58 4.06 -11.18
N PRO A 89 4.72 3.88 -12.20
CA PRO A 89 3.70 2.84 -12.22
C PRO A 89 4.35 1.45 -12.30
N GLN A 90 3.87 0.51 -11.48
CA GLN A 90 4.51 -0.80 -11.34
C GLN A 90 3.92 -1.91 -12.21
N ASN A 91 2.84 -1.64 -12.97
CA ASN A 91 2.12 -2.66 -13.73
C ASN A 91 3.01 -3.41 -14.73
N SER A 92 3.87 -2.67 -15.43
CA SER A 92 4.78 -3.18 -16.46
C SER A 92 5.76 -4.24 -15.93
N ARG A 93 6.05 -4.24 -14.62
CA ARG A 93 6.90 -5.25 -13.99
C ARG A 93 6.19 -6.60 -13.84
N LEU A 94 4.86 -6.60 -13.79
CA LEU A 94 4.03 -7.78 -13.60
C LEU A 94 3.50 -8.31 -14.95
N GLU A 95 3.35 -7.46 -15.97
CA GLU A 95 2.82 -7.82 -17.28
C GLU A 95 3.43 -9.10 -17.90
N PRO A 96 4.76 -9.32 -17.89
CA PRO A 96 5.34 -10.56 -18.45
C PRO A 96 4.89 -11.83 -17.73
N PHE A 97 4.41 -11.69 -16.51
CA PHE A 97 4.04 -12.77 -15.61
C PHE A 97 2.53 -12.89 -15.42
N ALA A 98 1.71 -12.14 -16.17
CA ALA A 98 0.25 -12.18 -16.04
C ALA A 98 -0.28 -13.62 -16.00
N GLU A 99 -1.11 -13.90 -15.00
CA GLU A 99 -1.71 -15.20 -14.67
C GLU A 99 -0.72 -16.34 -14.38
N SER A 100 0.56 -16.02 -14.20
CA SER A 100 1.65 -16.98 -13.95
C SER A 100 2.12 -16.91 -12.50
N GLN A 101 2.70 -18.01 -12.01
CA GLN A 101 3.31 -18.06 -10.67
C GLN A 101 4.65 -17.35 -10.65
N VAL A 102 4.90 -16.58 -9.61
CA VAL A 102 6.11 -15.78 -9.42
C VAL A 102 6.67 -15.92 -8.02
N LYS A 103 7.99 -15.80 -7.90
CA LYS A 103 8.69 -15.53 -6.66
C LYS A 103 9.09 -14.05 -6.65
N VAL A 104 8.70 -13.36 -5.59
CA VAL A 104 8.87 -11.91 -5.45
C VAL A 104 9.65 -11.61 -4.18
N THR A 105 10.61 -10.70 -4.28
CA THR A 105 11.21 -10.04 -3.10
C THR A 105 10.83 -8.57 -3.11
N GLY A 106 10.67 -7.97 -1.93
CA GLY A 106 10.30 -6.56 -1.85
C GLY A 106 10.10 -6.07 -0.43
N VAL A 107 9.72 -4.81 -0.31
CA VAL A 107 9.40 -4.19 0.97
C VAL A 107 7.88 -4.16 1.14
N HIS A 108 7.34 -4.98 2.03
CA HIS A 108 5.92 -5.03 2.37
C HIS A 108 5.54 -3.94 3.37
N ARG A 109 4.37 -3.31 3.16
CA ARG A 109 3.73 -2.43 4.14
C ARG A 109 2.25 -2.76 4.25
N MET A 110 1.73 -2.68 5.47
CA MET A 110 0.29 -2.55 5.71
C MET A 110 -0.04 -1.06 5.78
N SER A 111 -0.88 -0.57 4.88
CA SER A 111 -1.32 0.84 4.86
C SER A 111 -2.82 0.89 4.64
N HIS A 112 -3.56 1.40 5.62
CA HIS A 112 -5.02 1.58 5.54
C HIS A 112 -5.77 0.31 5.11
N GLY A 113 -5.33 -0.87 5.57
CA GLY A 113 -5.93 -2.17 5.22
C GLY A 113 -5.44 -2.78 3.91
N MET A 114 -4.54 -2.11 3.17
CA MET A 114 -3.92 -2.66 1.97
C MET A 114 -2.54 -3.22 2.26
N HIS A 115 -2.28 -4.43 1.78
CA HIS A 115 -0.93 -4.96 1.65
C HIS A 115 -0.30 -4.36 0.39
N THR A 116 0.74 -3.55 0.56
CA THR A 116 1.52 -3.02 -0.55
C THR A 116 2.89 -3.66 -0.59
N ILE A 117 3.46 -3.81 -1.77
CA ILE A 117 4.83 -4.31 -1.95
C ILE A 117 5.61 -3.42 -2.90
N GLU A 118 6.72 -2.89 -2.41
CA GLU A 118 7.72 -2.26 -3.26
C GLU A 118 8.65 -3.35 -3.77
N ILE A 119 8.42 -3.81 -5.00
CA ILE A 119 9.09 -4.99 -5.56
C ILE A 119 10.58 -4.68 -5.76
N LYS A 120 11.45 -5.53 -5.23
CA LYS A 120 12.89 -5.55 -5.51
C LYS A 120 13.18 -6.50 -6.68
N THR A 121 12.71 -7.74 -6.61
CA THR A 121 12.84 -8.72 -7.69
C THR A 121 11.53 -9.46 -7.93
N ILE A 122 11.31 -9.86 -9.18
CA ILE A 122 10.21 -10.72 -9.61
C ILE A 122 10.76 -11.69 -10.66
N ALA A 123 10.47 -12.97 -10.49
CA ALA A 123 10.85 -14.02 -11.42
C ALA A 123 9.77 -15.10 -11.45
N ALA A 124 9.69 -15.87 -12.54
CA ALA A 124 8.82 -17.04 -12.60
C ALA A 124 9.17 -18.01 -11.46
N ALA A 125 8.15 -18.49 -10.75
CA ALA A 125 8.30 -19.61 -9.81
C ALA A 125 8.11 -20.91 -10.59
N THR A 126 9.08 -21.82 -10.48
CA THR A 126 9.00 -23.20 -10.97
C THR A 126 8.17 -24.05 -10.05
#